data_AF-A0A7Y4ZYD1-F1
#
_entry.id   AF-A0A7Y4ZYD1-F1
#
_cell.length_a   1.000
_cell.length_b   1.000
_cell.length_c   1.000
_cell.angle_alpha   90.00
_cell.angle_beta   90.00
_cell.angle_gamma   90.00
#
_symmetry.space_group_name_H-M   'P 1'
#
loop_
_entity.id
_entity.type
_entity.pdbx_description
1 polymer ?
#
loop_
_entity_poly.entity_id
_entity_poly.type
_entity_poly.pdbx_seq_one_letter_code
_entity_poly.pdbx_strand_id
1 'polypeptide(L)'
;MEHQNTIVLYESVADIMQQMLHAARMQDWDALTELEVNCSQQVAQLKTLENSEPLPGDALKRKVASIKSILAHDREIRNLVSPWMARLNKLMNTHQTEQRLTQAYSQ
;
A
#
# COMPACT_ATOMS: atom_id res chain seq x y z
N MET A 1 -14.18 23.80 11.35
CA MET A 1 -14.77 22.68 10.58
C MET A 1 -13.72 21.97 9.72
N GLU A 2 -12.73 22.66 9.16
CA GLU A 2 -11.66 22.05 8.35
C GLU A 2 -10.86 20.97 9.10
N HIS A 3 -10.49 21.19 10.36
CA HIS A 3 -9.72 20.22 11.15
C HIS A 3 -10.43 18.86 11.33
N GLN A 4 -11.77 18.86 11.44
CA GLN A 4 -12.54 17.63 11.57
C GLN A 4 -12.54 16.83 10.27
N ASN A 5 -12.61 17.51 9.12
CA ASN A 5 -12.54 16.88 7.80
C ASN A 5 -11.16 16.26 7.55
N THR A 6 -10.08 16.93 7.97
CA THR A 6 -8.71 16.39 7.85
C THR A 6 -8.51 15.12 8.67
N ILE A 7 -9.00 15.08 9.92
CA ILE A 7 -8.89 13.88 10.77
C ILE A 7 -9.68 12.71 10.17
N VAL A 8 -10.92 12.96 9.74
CA VAL A 8 -11.77 11.93 9.13
C VAL A 8 -11.10 11.34 7.89
N LEU A 9 -10.40 12.16 7.09
CA LEU A 9 -9.68 11.66 5.92
C LEU A 9 -8.47 10.78 6.30
N TYR A 10 -7.72 11.11 7.36
CA TYR A 10 -6.65 10.23 7.87
C TYR A 10 -7.19 8.90 8.40
N GLU A 11 -8.33 8.93 9.09
CA GLU A 11 -9.00 7.72 9.59
C GLU A 11 -9.51 6.86 8.42
N SER A 12 -10.12 7.47 7.41
CA SER A 12 -10.53 6.78 6.19
C SER A 12 -9.37 6.11 5.46
N VAL A 13 -8.21 6.78 5.35
CA VAL A 13 -7.02 6.15 4.76
C VAL A 13 -6.54 4.97 5.60
N ALA A 14 -6.54 5.08 6.93
CA ALA A 14 -6.19 3.97 7.80
C ALA A 14 -7.12 2.76 7.60
N ASP A 15 -8.43 3.00 7.44
CA ASP A 15 -9.44 1.96 7.18
C ASP A 15 -9.24 1.31 5.81
N ILE A 16 -8.91 2.07 4.76
CA ILE A 16 -8.58 1.49 3.44
C ILE A 16 -7.31 0.63 3.54
N MET A 17 -6.29 1.10 4.25
CA MET A 17 -5.06 0.31 4.44
C MET A 17 -5.30 -0.98 5.22
N GLN A 18 -6.23 -0.98 6.17
CA GLN A 18 -6.66 -2.19 6.85
C GLN A 18 -7.34 -3.18 5.89
N GLN A 19 -8.19 -2.68 4.98
CA GLN A 19 -8.82 -3.50 3.94
C GLN A 19 -7.79 -4.05 2.95
N MET A 20 -6.81 -3.24 2.53
CA MET A 20 -5.69 -3.68 1.69
C MET A 20 -4.88 -4.80 2.37
N LEU A 21 -4.62 -4.66 3.67
CA LEU A 21 -3.94 -5.70 4.45
C LEU A 21 -4.76 -6.99 4.50
N HIS A 22 -6.09 -6.89 4.64
CA HIS A 22 -6.96 -8.06 4.59
C HIS A 22 -6.92 -8.74 3.20
N ALA A 23 -7.05 -7.98 2.12
CA ALA A 23 -6.96 -8.50 0.75
C ALA A 23 -5.60 -9.17 0.49
N ALA A 24 -4.49 -8.55 0.90
CA ALA A 24 -3.15 -9.12 0.78
C ALA A 24 -2.99 -10.44 1.58
N ARG A 25 -3.57 -10.53 2.78
CA ARG A 25 -3.58 -11.78 3.58
C ARG A 25 -4.41 -12.89 2.92
N MET A 26 -5.50 -12.52 2.26
CA MET A 26 -6.37 -13.43 1.51
C MET A 26 -5.82 -13.77 0.11
N GLN A 27 -4.74 -13.13 -0.32
CA GLN A 27 -4.18 -13.23 -1.68
C GLN A 27 -5.17 -12.78 -2.77
N ASP A 28 -6.10 -11.89 -2.41
CA ASP A 28 -7.05 -11.28 -3.34
C ASP A 28 -6.39 -10.07 -4.01
N TRP A 29 -5.65 -10.34 -5.08
CA TRP A 29 -4.85 -9.33 -5.78
C TRP A 29 -5.70 -8.32 -6.53
N ASP A 30 -6.86 -8.74 -7.06
CA ASP A 30 -7.78 -7.86 -7.76
C ASP A 30 -8.36 -6.83 -6.78
N ALA A 31 -8.86 -7.28 -5.63
CA ALA A 31 -9.32 -6.37 -4.58
C ALA A 31 -8.19 -5.47 -4.04
N LEU A 32 -6.97 -5.99 -3.91
CA LEU A 32 -5.82 -5.20 -3.47
C LEU A 32 -5.52 -4.04 -4.44
N THR A 33 -5.58 -4.28 -5.75
CA THR A 33 -5.35 -3.26 -6.77
C THR A 33 -6.49 -2.22 -6.82
N GLU A 34 -7.74 -2.64 -6.67
CA GLU A 34 -8.87 -1.69 -6.58
C GLU A 34 -8.75 -0.77 -5.36
N LEU A 35 -8.39 -1.35 -4.20
CA LEU A 35 -8.18 -0.60 -2.97
C LEU A 35 -6.97 0.34 -3.05
N GLU A 36 -5.92 -0.02 -3.78
CA GLU A 36 -4.76 0.85 -4.03
C GLU A 36 -5.16 2.13 -4.76
N VAL A 37 -6.02 2.02 -5.79
CA VAL A 37 -6.53 3.19 -6.52
C VAL A 37 -7.29 4.13 -5.57
N ASN A 38 -8.19 3.59 -4.74
CA ASN A 38 -8.94 4.39 -3.78
C ASN A 38 -8.02 5.06 -2.73
N CYS A 39 -7.06 4.29 -2.19
CA CYS A 39 -6.06 4.80 -1.25
C CYS A 39 -5.26 5.98 -1.84
N SER A 40 -4.82 5.84 -3.11
CA SER A 40 -4.04 6.88 -3.79
C SER A 40 -4.82 8.20 -3.95
N GLN A 41 -6.13 8.12 -4.22
CA GLN A 41 -7.00 9.29 -4.35
C GLN A 41 -7.17 10.01 -3.01
N GLN A 42 -7.41 9.27 -1.92
CA GLN A 42 -7.56 9.85 -0.59
C GLN A 42 -6.25 10.47 -0.07
N VAL A 43 -5.11 9.83 -0.34
CA VAL A 43 -3.79 10.38 -0.02
C VAL A 43 -3.50 11.66 -0.82
N ALA A 44 -3.91 11.71 -2.10
CA ALA A 44 -3.79 12.93 -2.89
C ALA A 44 -4.62 14.07 -2.30
N GLN A 45 -5.86 13.79 -1.85
CA GLN A 45 -6.70 14.78 -1.16
C GLN A 45 -6.06 15.24 0.16
N LEU A 46 -5.49 14.33 0.96
CA LEU A 46 -4.77 14.69 2.20
C LEU A 46 -3.65 15.70 1.94
N LYS A 47 -2.85 15.49 0.90
CA LYS A 47 -1.75 16.40 0.53
C LYS A 47 -2.23 17.81 0.20
N THR A 48 -3.45 17.95 -0.34
CA THR A 48 -4.03 19.28 -0.61
C THR A 48 -4.50 20.00 0.66
N LEU A 49 -4.93 19.24 1.67
CA LEU A 49 -5.48 19.75 2.93
C LEU A 49 -4.42 19.99 4.02
N GLU A 50 -3.23 19.40 3.88
CA GLU A 50 -2.16 19.50 4.90
C GLU A 50 -1.58 20.91 5.05
N ASN A 51 -1.92 21.84 4.15
CA ASN A 51 -1.56 23.26 4.22
C ASN A 51 -2.51 24.11 5.11
N SER A 52 -3.52 23.50 5.74
CA SER A 52 -4.44 24.21 6.66
C SER A 52 -3.84 24.43 8.05
N GLU A 53 -4.41 25.39 8.79
CA GLU A 53 -3.96 25.84 10.13
C GLU A 53 -3.60 24.71 11.10
N PRO A 54 -2.66 24.94 12.04
CA PRO A 54 -2.22 23.95 13.02
C PRO A 54 -3.39 23.30 13.77
N LEU A 55 -3.37 21.96 13.82
CA LEU A 55 -4.40 21.16 14.48
C LEU A 55 -4.33 21.35 16.01
N PRO A 56 -5.47 21.46 16.71
CA PRO A 56 -5.51 21.44 18.17
C PRO A 56 -4.98 20.11 18.74
N GLY A 57 -4.55 20.11 20.00
CA GLY A 57 -3.77 19.00 20.59
C GLY A 57 -4.41 17.60 20.47
N ASP A 58 -5.73 17.48 20.65
CA ASP A 58 -6.41 16.18 20.52
C ASP A 58 -6.58 15.74 19.06
N ALA A 59 -6.76 16.69 18.14
CA ALA A 59 -6.77 16.43 16.70
C ALA A 59 -5.41 15.94 16.21
N LEU A 60 -4.33 16.54 16.73
CA LEU A 60 -2.96 16.10 16.43
C LEU A 60 -2.70 14.68 16.93
N LYS A 61 -3.14 14.33 18.14
CA LYS A 61 -3.01 12.95 18.67
C LYS A 61 -3.71 11.93 17.78
N ARG A 62 -4.94 12.22 17.32
CA ARG A 62 -5.68 11.34 16.40
C ARG A 62 -4.97 11.20 15.06
N LYS A 63 -4.53 12.30 14.45
CA LYS A 63 -3.73 12.28 13.21
C LYS A 63 -2.49 11.39 13.36
N VAL A 64 -1.73 11.56 14.45
CA VAL A 64 -0.53 10.75 14.72
C VAL A 64 -0.88 9.27 14.89
N ALA A 65 -1.99 8.94 15.57
CA ALA A 65 -2.44 7.55 15.72
C ALA A 65 -2.78 6.92 14.36
N SER A 66 -3.52 7.63 13.50
CA SER A 66 -3.86 7.16 12.16
C SER A 66 -2.61 6.96 11.29
N ILE A 67 -1.66 7.89 11.31
CA ILE A 67 -0.40 7.76 10.57
C ILE A 67 0.39 6.52 11.03
N LYS A 68 0.45 6.26 12.34
CA LYS A 68 1.12 5.06 12.86
C LYS A 68 0.45 3.77 12.36
N SER A 69 -0.87 3.74 12.33
CA SER A 69 -1.63 2.60 11.81
C SER A 69 -1.39 2.39 10.32
N ILE A 70 -1.46 3.44 9.51
CA ILE A 70 -1.13 3.47 8.07
C ILE A 70 0.26 2.85 7.84
N LEU A 71 1.29 3.34 8.53
CA LEU A 71 2.67 2.86 8.38
C LEU A 71 2.84 1.39 8.82
N ALA A 72 2.12 0.96 9.85
CA ALA A 72 2.15 -0.43 10.30
C ALA A 72 1.52 -1.37 9.26
N HIS A 73 0.33 -1.01 8.76
CA HIS A 73 -0.35 -1.77 7.71
C HIS A 73 0.47 -1.82 6.42
N ASP A 74 1.07 -0.71 6.01
CA ASP A 74 1.94 -0.63 4.82
C ASP A 74 3.13 -1.59 4.92
N ARG A 75 3.80 -1.61 6.09
CA ARG A 75 4.90 -2.54 6.34
C ARG A 75 4.44 -4.00 6.24
N GLU A 76 3.28 -4.33 6.80
CA GLU A 76 2.74 -5.68 6.73
C GLU A 76 2.36 -6.10 5.31
N ILE A 77 1.70 -5.22 4.54
CA ILE A 77 1.37 -5.45 3.13
C ILE A 77 2.67 -5.72 2.35
N ARG A 78 3.69 -4.87 2.51
CA ARG A 78 4.99 -5.06 1.85
C ARG A 78 5.64 -6.39 2.22
N ASN A 79 5.56 -6.82 3.48
CA ASN A 79 6.09 -8.12 3.90
C ASN A 79 5.37 -9.30 3.24
N LEU A 80 4.08 -9.15 2.92
CA LEU A 80 3.29 -10.19 2.23
C LEU A 80 3.58 -10.23 0.73
N VAL A 81 3.66 -9.07 0.08
CA VAL A 81 3.80 -8.96 -1.38
C VAL A 81 5.25 -9.15 -1.85
N SER A 82 6.23 -8.60 -1.12
CA SER A 82 7.64 -8.56 -1.57
C SER A 82 8.26 -9.95 -1.81
N PRO A 83 8.04 -10.97 -0.94
CA PRO A 83 8.63 -12.30 -1.16
C PRO A 83 8.06 -13.01 -2.39
N TRP A 84 6.78 -12.86 -2.67
CA TRP A 84 6.14 -13.46 -3.85
C TRP A 84 6.68 -12.85 -5.15
N MET A 85 6.82 -11.52 -5.20
CA MET A 85 7.44 -10.82 -6.33
C MET A 85 8.90 -11.25 -6.56
N ALA A 86 9.68 -11.42 -5.48
CA ALA A 86 11.04 -11.93 -5.58
C ALA A 86 11.08 -13.37 -6.14
N ARG A 87 10.13 -14.23 -5.74
CA ARG A 87 10.00 -15.60 -6.27
C ARG A 87 9.58 -15.62 -7.73
N LEU A 88 8.63 -14.77 -8.15
CA LEU A 88 8.19 -14.64 -9.54
C LEU A 88 9.36 -14.20 -10.43
N ASN A 89 10.08 -13.16 -10.04
CA ASN A 89 11.27 -12.70 -10.78
C ASN A 89 12.32 -13.81 -10.93
N LYS A 90 12.55 -14.60 -9.87
CA LYS A 90 13.47 -15.75 -9.95
C LYS A 90 13.00 -16.80 -10.96
N LEU A 91 11.72 -17.16 -10.95
CA LEU A 91 11.15 -18.14 -11.89
C LEU A 91 11.25 -17.65 -13.34
N MET A 92 10.94 -16.38 -13.60
CA MET A 92 11.06 -15.78 -14.93
C MET A 92 12.52 -15.79 -15.44
N ASN A 93 13.49 -15.48 -14.57
CA ASN A 93 14.91 -15.47 -14.92
C ASN A 93 15.45 -16.89 -15.21
N THR A 94 14.99 -17.89 -14.47
CA THR A 94 15.37 -19.30 -14.73
C THR A 94 14.88 -19.75 -16.10
N HIS A 95 13.62 -19.46 -16.44
CA HIS A 95 13.04 -19.85 -17.73
C HIS A 95 13.74 -19.18 -18.93
N GLN A 96 14.16 -17.92 -18.79
CA GLN A 96 14.96 -17.23 -19.81
C GLN A 96 16.37 -17.83 -19.97
N THR A 97 16.96 -18.29 -18.87
CA THR A 97 18.27 -18.95 -18.89
C THR A 97 18.19 -20.32 -19.56
N GLU A 98 17.15 -21.10 -19.24
CA GLU A 98 16.89 -22.41 -19.85
C GLU A 98 16.69 -22.30 -21.37
N GLN A 99 15.88 -21.34 -21.84
CA GLN A 99 15.67 -21.12 -23.27
C GLN A 99 16.97 -20.79 -24.04
N ARG A 100 17.86 -19.99 -23.44
CA ARG A 100 19.16 -19.65 -24.05
C ARG A 100 20.09 -20.85 -24.13
N LEU A 101 20.12 -21.69 -23.09
CA LEU A 101 20.92 -22.91 -23.09
C LEU A 101 20.40 -23.89 -24.14
N THR A 102 19.08 -24.13 -24.21
CA THR A 102 18.51 -25.01 -25.23
C THR A 102 18.82 -24.53 -26.65
N GLN A 103 18.77 -23.22 -26.92
CA GLN A 103 19.18 -22.68 -28.22
C GLN A 103 20.67 -22.89 -28.51
N ALA A 104 21.55 -22.67 -27.53
CA ALA A 104 23.00 -22.80 -27.70
C ALA A 104 23.48 -24.26 -27.91
N TYR A 105 22.81 -25.24 -27.29
CA TYR A 105 23.13 -26.67 -27.46
C TYR A 105 22.42 -27.34 -28.65
N SER A 106 21.50 -26.63 -29.31
CA SER A 106 20.79 -27.09 -30.51
C SER A 106 21.46 -26.70 -31.84
N GLN A 107 22.66 -26.10 -31.79
CA GLN A 107 23.51 -25.77 -32.95
C GLN A 107 24.76 -26.65 -33.01
#